data_AF-A0A9Q3KVB0-F1
#
_entry.id   AF-A0A9Q3KVB0-F1
#
_cell.length_a   1.000
_cell.length_b   1.000
_cell.length_c   1.000
_cell.angle_alpha   90.00
_cell.angle_beta   90.00
_cell.angle_gamma   90.00
#
_symmetry.space_group_name_H-M   'P 1'
#
loop_
_entity.id
_entity.type
_entity.pdbx_description
1 polymer ?
#
loop_
_entity_poly.entity_id
_entity_poly.type
_entity_poly.pdbx_seq_one_letter_code
_entity_poly.pdbx_strand_id
1 'polypeptide(L)'
;MKGDIIEILFQYREAYSSDNEKLGAIKGHEVDIILNMARHYPSLSRSPAYTASPRAREALKAHINEMMKLGVLRKLDTVRN
;
A
#
# COMPACT_ATOMS: atom_id res chain seq x y z
N MET A 1 3.88 37.47 9.89
CA MET A 1 4.71 36.62 9.02
C MET A 1 4.94 35.20 9.53
N LYS A 2 5.58 34.93 10.68
CA LYS A 2 5.68 33.54 11.19
C LYS A 2 4.34 32.96 11.69
N GLY A 3 3.47 33.79 12.27
CA GLY A 3 2.13 33.37 12.72
C GLY A 3 1.24 32.94 11.56
N ASP A 4 1.21 33.75 10.49
CA ASP A 4 0.38 33.51 9.31
C ASP A 4 0.66 32.16 8.63
N ILE A 5 1.92 31.73 8.57
CA ILE A 5 2.29 30.42 8.00
C ILE A 5 1.75 29.27 8.86
N ILE A 6 1.82 29.37 10.19
CA ILE A 6 1.34 28.33 11.09
C ILE A 6 -0.19 28.21 10.98
N GLU A 7 -0.89 29.33 10.88
CA GLU A 7 -2.35 29.34 10.66
C GLU A 7 -2.72 28.66 9.35
N ILE A 8 -2.01 28.95 8.25
CA ILE A 8 -2.25 28.31 6.95
C ILE A 8 -1.98 26.80 7.02
N LEU A 9 -0.85 26.39 7.61
CA LEU A 9 -0.51 24.96 7.76
C LEU A 9 -1.56 24.22 8.60
N PHE A 10 -2.08 24.86 9.66
CA PHE A 10 -3.11 24.28 10.50
C PHE A 10 -4.47 24.21 9.78
N GLN A 11 -4.83 25.26 9.04
CA GLN A 11 -6.07 25.33 8.28
C GLN A 11 -6.14 24.25 7.19
N TYR A 12 -5.03 23.98 6.51
CA TYR A 12 -4.94 22.98 5.44
C TYR A 12 -4.27 21.68 5.86
N ARG A 13 -4.29 21.33 7.15
CA ARG A 13 -3.57 20.15 7.68
C ARG A 13 -3.86 18.83 6.92
N GLU A 14 -5.09 18.68 6.42
CA GLU A 14 -5.57 17.49 5.70
C GLU A 14 -5.03 17.40 4.26
N ALA A 15 -4.47 18.49 3.73
CA ALA A 15 -3.81 18.50 2.41
C ALA A 15 -2.37 17.97 2.48
N TYR A 16 -1.81 17.80 3.69
CA TYR A 16 -0.46 17.32 3.90
C TYR A 16 -0.45 15.83 4.26
N SER A 17 0.59 15.11 3.82
CA SER A 17 0.77 13.71 4.18
C SER A 17 1.19 13.59 5.65
N SER A 18 0.36 12.94 6.48
CA SER A 18 0.69 12.57 7.86
C SER A 18 0.93 11.07 7.98
N ASP A 19 1.74 10.65 8.94
CA ASP A 19 2.05 9.22 9.19
C ASP A 19 0.84 8.44 9.74
N ASN A 20 -0.17 9.14 10.25
CA ASN A 20 -1.35 8.55 10.88
C ASN A 20 -2.55 8.38 9.94
N GLU A 21 -2.49 8.97 8.74
CA GLU A 21 -3.60 8.95 7.79
C GLU A 21 -3.39 7.84 6.75
N LYS A 22 -4.47 7.14 6.41
CA LYS A 22 -4.40 6.07 5.42
C LYS A 22 -4.17 6.68 4.03
N LEU A 23 -3.11 6.23 3.37
CA LEU A 23 -2.83 6.63 2.00
C LEU A 23 -3.83 5.96 1.04
N GLY A 24 -4.41 6.75 0.13
CA GLY A 24 -5.23 6.21 -0.96
C GLY A 24 -6.73 6.07 -0.69
N ALA A 25 -7.28 6.74 0.33
CA ALA A 25 -8.73 6.78 0.56
C ALA A 25 -9.51 7.71 -0.40
N ILE A 26 -8.99 7.95 -1.62
CA ILE A 26 -9.69 8.77 -2.63
C ILE A 26 -10.74 7.89 -3.30
N LYS A 27 -11.98 8.02 -2.86
CA LYS A 27 -13.14 7.35 -3.47
C LYS A 27 -13.23 7.70 -4.96
N GLY A 28 -13.45 6.70 -5.80
CA GLY A 28 -13.66 6.88 -7.24
C GLY A 28 -12.42 6.73 -8.12
N HIS A 29 -11.24 6.46 -7.56
CA HIS A 29 -10.00 6.16 -8.32
C HIS A 29 -9.67 4.66 -8.34
N GLU A 30 -10.69 3.82 -8.23
CA GLU A 30 -10.53 2.37 -8.31
C GLU A 30 -10.23 1.98 -9.77
N VAL A 31 -9.21 1.14 -9.95
CA VAL A 31 -8.80 0.65 -11.28
C VAL A 31 -9.27 -0.78 -11.43
N ASP A 32 -10.13 -1.03 -12.41
CA ASP A 32 -10.48 -2.38 -12.83
C ASP A 32 -9.48 -2.86 -13.90
N ILE A 33 -8.72 -3.91 -13.57
CA ILE A 33 -7.70 -4.47 -14.45
C ILE A 33 -8.27 -5.73 -15.10
N ILE A 34 -8.77 -5.59 -16.32
CA ILE A 34 -9.30 -6.69 -17.12
C ILE A 34 -8.17 -7.28 -17.97
N LEU A 35 -7.95 -8.59 -17.85
CA LEU A 35 -7.00 -9.30 -18.70
C LEU A 35 -7.63 -9.54 -20.07
N ASN A 36 -6.93 -9.15 -21.14
CA ASN A 36 -7.35 -9.37 -22.53
C ASN A 36 -7.33 -10.85 -22.96
N MET A 37 -6.90 -11.74 -22.07
CA MET A 37 -6.70 -13.16 -22.35
C MET A 37 -7.18 -14.00 -21.17
N ALA A 38 -7.67 -15.21 -21.48
CA ALA A 38 -8.04 -16.18 -20.47
C ALA A 38 -6.80 -16.60 -19.66
N ARG A 39 -7.01 -16.88 -18.37
CA ARG A 39 -5.96 -17.39 -17.48
C ARG A 39 -5.42 -18.69 -18.06
N HIS A 40 -4.11 -18.76 -18.32
CA HIS A 40 -3.48 -19.99 -18.82
C HIS A 40 -3.74 -21.14 -17.82
N TYR A 41 -4.13 -22.30 -18.35
CA TYR A 41 -4.19 -23.55 -17.59
C TYR A 41 -2.89 -24.35 -17.81
N PRO A 42 -2.25 -24.88 -16.77
CA PRO A 42 -2.55 -24.68 -15.35
C PRO A 42 -2.25 -23.24 -14.91
N SER A 43 -2.95 -22.75 -13.89
CA SER A 43 -2.65 -21.43 -13.33
C SER A 43 -1.17 -21.39 -12.94
N LEU A 44 -0.40 -20.46 -13.49
CA LEU A 44 1.03 -20.33 -13.21
C LEU A 44 1.29 -20.49 -11.70
N SER A 45 1.94 -21.61 -11.36
CA SER A 45 2.44 -21.85 -10.01
C SER A 45 3.35 -20.68 -9.69
N ARG A 46 3.00 -19.90 -8.67
CA ARG A 46 3.88 -18.82 -8.22
C ARG A 46 5.16 -19.49 -7.76
N SER A 47 6.25 -19.24 -8.47
CA SER A 47 7.58 -19.63 -8.01
C SER A 47 7.74 -19.18 -6.55
N PRO A 48 8.36 -20.00 -5.68
CA PRO A 48 8.58 -19.60 -4.31
C PRO A 48 9.33 -18.27 -4.30
N ALA A 49 8.96 -17.38 -3.37
CA ALA A 49 9.63 -16.11 -3.23
C ALA A 49 11.14 -16.36 -3.01
N TYR A 50 11.98 -15.61 -3.72
CA TYR A 50 13.42 -15.69 -3.53
C TYR A 50 13.79 -15.40 -2.08
N THR A 51 14.73 -16.17 -1.54
CA THR A 51 15.20 -15.97 -0.15
C THR A 51 15.96 -14.65 -0.05
N ALA A 52 15.42 -13.70 0.70
CA ALA A 52 16.13 -12.46 1.03
C ALA A 52 17.21 -12.71 2.09
N SER A 53 18.25 -11.88 2.11
CA SER A 53 19.24 -11.90 3.20
C SER A 53 18.58 -11.56 4.55
N PRO A 54 19.11 -12.05 5.69
CA PRO A 54 18.50 -11.81 7.00
C PRO A 54 18.28 -10.32 7.30
N ARG A 55 19.30 -9.49 7.00
CA ARG A 55 19.24 -8.03 7.13
C ARG A 55 18.17 -7.41 6.22
N ALA A 56 18.08 -7.85 4.97
CA ALA A 56 17.07 -7.34 4.04
C ALA A 56 15.66 -7.71 4.51
N ARG A 57 15.47 -8.94 5.02
CA ARG A 57 14.18 -9.40 5.52
C ARG A 57 13.67 -8.57 6.70
N GLU A 58 14.54 -8.15 7.61
CA GLU A 58 14.18 -7.28 8.74
C GLU A 58 13.73 -5.89 8.27
N ALA A 59 14.50 -5.27 7.37
CA ALA A 59 14.13 -3.97 6.80
C ALA A 59 12.81 -4.03 6.02
N LEU A 60 12.64 -5.07 5.19
CA LEU A 60 11.38 -5.29 4.45
C LEU A 60 10.20 -5.49 5.40
N LYS A 61 10.38 -6.22 6.50
CA LYS A 61 9.32 -6.42 7.49
C LYS A 61 8.84 -5.12 8.11
N ALA A 62 9.76 -4.20 8.42
CA ALA A 62 9.40 -2.87 8.94
C ALA A 62 8.52 -2.10 7.95
N HIS A 63 8.95 -2.01 6.69
CA HIS A 63 8.21 -1.29 5.65
C HIS A 63 6.88 -1.93 5.28
N ILE A 64 6.82 -3.27 5.23
CA ILE A 64 5.55 -3.97 4.99
C ILE A 64 4.54 -3.66 6.11
N ASN A 65 4.99 -3.62 7.36
CA ASN A 65 4.11 -3.26 8.49
C ASN A 65 3.62 -1.83 8.40
N GLU A 66 4.46 -0.88 7.98
CA GLU A 66 4.06 0.52 7.73
C GLU A 66 3.00 0.59 6.63
N MET A 67 3.24 -0.08 5.49
CA MET A 67 2.30 -0.11 4.38
C MET A 67 0.96 -0.76 4.73
N MET A 68 0.94 -1.76 5.62
CA MET A 68 -0.30 -2.34 6.14
C MET A 68 -1.06 -1.35 7.03
N LYS A 69 -0.37 -0.60 7.90
CA LYS A 69 -0.99 0.44 8.75
C LYS A 69 -1.61 1.55 7.91
N LEU A 70 -0.90 2.00 6.88
CA LEU A 70 -1.35 3.02 5.94
C LEU A 70 -2.47 2.55 5.00
N GLY A 71 -2.84 1.26 5.02
CA GLY A 71 -3.92 0.71 4.22
C GLY A 71 -3.56 0.45 2.74
N VAL A 72 -2.29 0.58 2.38
CA VAL A 72 -1.77 0.30 1.03
C VAL A 72 -1.74 -1.20 0.75
N LEU A 73 -1.31 -1.99 1.74
CA LEU A 73 -1.28 -3.45 1.66
C LEU A 73 -2.38 -4.07 2.53
N ARG A 74 -3.01 -5.13 2.02
CA ARG A 74 -3.99 -5.93 2.74
C ARG A 74 -3.63 -7.41 2.64
N LYS A 75 -3.77 -8.13 3.76
CA LYS A 75 -3.71 -9.59 3.75
C LYS A 75 -4.92 -10.14 3.00
N LEU A 76 -4.65 -10.96 1.99
CA LEU A 76 -5.65 -11.76 1.30
C LEU A 76 -5.52 -13.20 1.80
N ASP A 77 -6.61 -13.74 2.33
CA ASP A 77 -6.68 -15.17 2.58
C ASP A 77 -6.98 -15.86 1.24
N THR A 78 -6.24 -16.91 0.93
CA THR A 78 -6.44 -17.68 -0.31
C THR A 78 -7.85 -18.27 -0.26
N VAL A 79 -8.79 -17.70 -1.02
CA VAL A 79 -10.10 -18.31 -1.24
C VAL A 79 -9.84 -19.63 -1.95
N ARG A 80 -10.04 -20.74 -1.24
CA ARG A 80 -10.14 -22.07 -1.85
C ARG A 80 -11.45 -22.08 -2.62
N ASN A 81 -11.39 -21.71 -3.90
CA ASN A 81 -12.44 -22.02 -4.87
C ASN A 81 -12.28 -23.46 -5.34
#